data_AF-A0A7J2YYX0-F1
#
_entry.id   AF-A0A7J2YYX0-F1
#
_cell.length_a   1.000
_cell.length_b   1.000
_cell.length_c   1.000
_cell.angle_alpha   90.00
_cell.angle_beta   90.00
_cell.angle_gamma   90.00
#
_symmetry.space_group_name_H-M   'P 1'
#
loop_
_entity.id
_entity.type
_entity.pdbx_description
1 polymer ?
#
loop_
_entity_poly.entity_id
_entity_poly.type
_entity_poly.pdbx_seq_one_letter_code
_entity_poly.pdbx_strand_id
1 'polypeptide(L)'
;MNKAGTVAALALLLLMMGASLIAVKPAVAQSIPKPSAPEFSLQVIDDSYIIPFKNVTTTDPYTGKVTWLIEGGGHVENQKVVVTIRKPSFTPIQTSDGYLTDLCFSVRAKGHYEEWQPSAEPHLIYAVNASAAENTVATYYLQGEPGWGSFHNGGEVDVEVKALIGYHYTTEDYSRVLHQPIYTVQYVELAESDWSSTQTVTVPRELANPLPPWWIGPTPQSSPDITTPEVTVTPTATAIQSGLNLAFPTLDWIELFAFAIVALVFALLVVVIFFMRRRIRVLELKQNGT
;
A
#
# COMPACT_ATOMS: atom_id res chain seq x y z
N MET A 1 51.98 -17.33 -40.27
CA MET A 1 50.64 -16.88 -39.82
C MET A 1 50.04 -15.99 -40.89
N ASN A 2 48.88 -16.38 -41.43
CA ASN A 2 48.31 -15.76 -42.62
C ASN A 2 47.66 -14.45 -42.18
N LYS A 3 47.95 -13.32 -42.84
CA LYS A 3 47.41 -12.00 -42.46
C LYS A 3 45.88 -12.00 -42.32
N ALA A 4 45.18 -12.86 -43.06
CA ALA A 4 43.74 -13.07 -42.94
C ALA A 4 43.29 -13.63 -41.57
N GLY A 5 44.04 -14.57 -40.99
CA GLY A 5 43.72 -15.15 -39.68
C GLY A 5 43.85 -14.15 -38.54
N THR A 6 44.85 -13.26 -38.60
CA THR A 6 45.04 -12.21 -37.59
C THR A 6 43.91 -11.19 -37.60
N VAL A 7 43.40 -10.83 -38.78
CA VAL A 7 42.27 -9.89 -38.92
C VAL A 7 40.96 -10.51 -38.39
N ALA A 8 40.71 -11.79 -38.69
CA ALA A 8 39.53 -12.49 -38.19
C ALA A 8 39.53 -12.60 -36.66
N ALA A 9 40.67 -12.91 -36.05
CA ALA A 9 40.82 -12.99 -34.60
C ALA A 9 40.56 -11.64 -33.91
N LEU A 10 41.08 -10.54 -34.48
CA LEU A 10 40.85 -9.18 -33.98
C LEU A 10 39.37 -8.75 -34.06
N ALA A 11 38.69 -9.10 -35.17
CA ALA A 11 37.27 -8.82 -35.33
C ALA A 11 36.41 -9.59 -34.31
N LEU A 12 36.74 -10.86 -34.06
CA LEU A 12 36.05 -11.68 -33.05
C LEU A 12 36.26 -11.13 -31.64
N LEU A 13 37.48 -10.70 -31.32
CA LEU A 13 37.82 -10.12 -30.01
C LEU A 13 37.04 -8.81 -29.77
N LEU A 14 36.95 -7.94 -30.79
CA LEU A 14 36.15 -6.71 -30.75
C LEU A 14 34.66 -7.01 -30.60
N LEU A 15 34.14 -8.04 -31.27
CA LEU A 15 32.74 -8.44 -31.18
C LEU A 15 32.41 -9.01 -29.80
N MET A 16 33.33 -9.78 -29.19
CA MET A 16 33.18 -10.25 -27.81
C MET A 16 33.26 -9.11 -26.78
N MET A 17 34.18 -8.15 -26.97
CA MET A 17 34.25 -6.97 -26.09
C MET A 17 33.00 -6.08 -26.24
N GLY A 18 32.44 -5.95 -27.45
CA GLY A 18 31.17 -5.26 -27.67
C GLY A 18 29.98 -5.98 -27.03
N ALA A 19 29.92 -7.31 -27.14
CA ALA A 19 28.86 -8.11 -26.51
C ALA A 19 28.91 -8.06 -24.98
N SER A 20 30.11 -7.96 -24.38
CA SER A 20 30.24 -7.80 -22.92
C SER A 20 29.72 -6.46 -22.39
N LEU A 21 29.67 -5.41 -23.21
CA LEU A 21 29.08 -4.12 -22.80
C LEU A 21 27.54 -4.15 -22.75
N ILE A 22 26.89 -5.02 -23.54
CA ILE A 22 25.42 -5.12 -23.58
C ILE A 22 24.87 -5.88 -22.36
N ALA A 23 25.72 -6.62 -21.64
CA ALA A 23 25.35 -7.36 -20.44
C ALA A 23 25.37 -6.50 -19.15
N VAL A 24 25.62 -5.20 -19.25
CA VAL A 24 25.41 -4.30 -18.12
C VAL A 24 23.90 -4.10 -18.00
N LYS A 25 23.26 -4.91 -17.14
CA LYS A 25 21.91 -4.60 -16.65
C LYS A 25 21.96 -3.13 -16.21
N PRO A 26 21.12 -2.24 -16.76
CA PRO A 26 21.10 -0.87 -16.29
C PRO A 26 20.81 -0.91 -14.80
N ALA A 27 21.83 -0.62 -14.00
CA ALA A 27 21.71 -0.46 -12.56
C ALA A 27 21.15 0.94 -12.28
N VAL A 28 20.06 1.30 -12.97
CA VAL A 28 19.21 2.40 -12.55
C VAL A 28 18.30 1.82 -11.46
N ALA A 29 18.92 1.37 -10.38
CA ALA A 29 18.23 1.20 -9.11
C ALA A 29 18.02 2.60 -8.56
N GLN A 30 17.16 3.39 -9.21
CA GLN A 30 16.70 4.64 -8.63
C GLN A 30 15.99 4.24 -7.34
N SER A 31 16.64 4.51 -6.21
CA SER A 31 16.10 4.19 -4.91
C SER A 31 14.74 4.87 -4.78
N ILE A 32 13.69 4.08 -4.54
CA ILE A 32 12.37 4.61 -4.22
C ILE A 32 12.55 5.50 -2.99
N PRO A 33 12.22 6.80 -3.05
CA PRO A 33 12.41 7.69 -1.92
C PRO A 33 11.67 7.15 -0.69
N LYS A 34 12.35 7.11 0.45
CA LYS A 34 11.72 6.74 1.73
C LYS A 34 10.58 7.73 2.00
N PRO A 35 9.33 7.29 2.20
CA PRO A 35 8.25 8.20 2.54
C PRO A 35 8.48 8.80 3.95
N SER A 36 7.96 10.00 4.18
CA SER A 36 7.97 10.63 5.51
C SER A 36 6.92 9.97 6.42
N ALA A 37 7.15 10.04 7.73
CA ALA A 37 6.16 9.59 8.71
C ALA A 37 4.86 10.43 8.56
N PRO A 38 3.70 9.79 8.41
CA PRO A 38 2.45 10.51 8.15
C PRO A 38 1.96 11.28 9.38
N GLU A 39 1.38 12.46 9.13
CA GLU A 39 0.58 13.19 10.12
C GLU A 39 -0.82 12.56 10.17
N PHE A 40 -1.39 12.41 11.36
CA PHE A 40 -2.74 11.85 11.52
C PHE A 40 -3.46 12.49 12.71
N SER A 41 -4.76 12.25 12.80
CA SER A 41 -5.61 12.63 13.93
C SER A 41 -6.59 11.51 14.25
N LEU A 42 -7.03 11.47 15.51
CA LEU A 42 -7.96 10.47 16.03
C LEU A 42 -9.27 11.11 16.47
N GLN A 43 -10.37 10.42 16.19
CA GLN A 43 -11.68 10.77 16.72
C GLN A 43 -12.38 9.49 17.19
N VAL A 44 -12.86 9.46 18.44
CA VAL A 44 -13.76 8.39 18.89
C VAL A 44 -15.20 8.78 18.58
N ILE A 45 -15.92 7.84 17.98
CA ILE A 45 -17.36 7.96 17.74
C ILE A 45 -18.02 6.80 18.47
N ASP A 46 -19.00 7.14 19.31
CA ASP A 46 -19.84 6.18 20.01
C ASP A 46 -21.23 6.17 19.35
N ASP A 47 -21.45 5.20 18.47
CA ASP A 47 -22.74 4.95 17.82
C ASP A 47 -23.52 3.82 18.54
N SER A 48 -23.20 3.55 19.81
CA SER A 48 -23.84 2.50 20.60
C SER A 48 -25.30 2.84 20.89
N TYR A 49 -26.16 1.83 20.96
CA TYR A 49 -27.59 2.03 21.20
C TYR A 49 -28.22 0.92 22.03
N ILE A 50 -29.35 1.24 22.66
CA ILE A 50 -30.13 0.28 23.45
C ILE A 50 -31.25 -0.27 22.56
N ILE A 51 -31.34 -1.60 22.46
CA ILE A 51 -32.48 -2.29 21.88
C ILE A 51 -33.56 -2.35 22.98
N PRO A 52 -34.72 -1.70 22.81
CA PRO A 52 -35.76 -1.74 23.81
C PRO A 52 -36.34 -3.16 23.93
N PHE A 53 -36.77 -3.53 25.14
CA PHE A 53 -37.57 -4.73 25.36
C PHE A 53 -38.91 -4.60 24.63
N LYS A 54 -39.39 -5.71 24.06
CA LYS A 54 -40.71 -5.80 23.43
C LYS A 54 -41.58 -6.79 24.22
N ASN A 55 -42.74 -6.32 24.67
CA ASN A 55 -43.74 -7.21 25.25
C ASN A 55 -44.49 -7.89 24.10
N VAL A 56 -44.36 -9.21 24.00
CA VAL A 56 -45.09 -10.04 23.05
C VAL A 56 -46.17 -10.80 23.80
N THR A 57 -47.40 -10.61 23.37
CA THR A 57 -48.55 -11.34 23.89
C THR A 57 -48.86 -12.49 22.95
N THR A 58 -48.76 -13.72 23.43
CA THR A 58 -49.11 -14.92 22.67
C THR A 58 -50.37 -15.52 23.25
N THR A 59 -51.38 -15.75 22.40
CA THR A 59 -52.61 -16.44 22.80
C THR A 59 -52.56 -17.85 22.25
N ASP A 60 -52.64 -18.84 23.12
CA ASP A 60 -52.73 -20.25 22.73
C ASP A 60 -54.04 -20.48 21.95
N PRO A 61 -53.99 -20.96 20.68
CA PRO A 61 -55.17 -21.12 19.85
C PRO A 61 -56.11 -22.26 20.28
N TYR A 62 -55.65 -23.19 21.12
CA TYR A 62 -56.42 -24.33 21.58
C TYR A 62 -57.00 -24.13 22.98
N THR A 63 -56.36 -23.32 23.83
CA THR A 63 -56.81 -23.07 25.21
C THR A 63 -57.30 -21.65 25.48
N GLY A 64 -57.03 -20.69 24.57
CA GLY A 64 -57.36 -19.27 24.76
C GLY A 64 -56.53 -18.57 25.84
N LYS A 65 -55.56 -19.27 26.43
CA LYS A 65 -54.69 -18.73 27.48
C LYS A 65 -53.73 -17.71 26.88
N VAL A 66 -53.73 -16.51 27.46
CA VAL A 66 -52.80 -15.43 27.11
C VAL A 66 -51.51 -15.59 27.93
N THR A 67 -50.36 -15.61 27.27
CA THR A 67 -49.03 -15.53 27.90
C THR A 67 -48.32 -14.25 27.49
N TRP A 68 -47.63 -13.65 28.45
CA TRP A 68 -46.79 -12.47 28.26
C TRP A 68 -45.34 -12.94 28.20
N LEU A 69 -44.66 -12.66 27.09
CA LEU A 69 -43.24 -12.90 26.91
C LEU A 69 -42.55 -11.55 26.73
N ILE A 70 -41.52 -11.31 27.54
CA ILE A 70 -40.62 -10.18 27.32
C ILE A 70 -39.56 -10.69 26.34
N GLU A 71 -39.63 -10.22 25.09
CA GLU A 71 -38.65 -10.54 24.05
C GLU A 71 -37.70 -9.36 23.84
N GLY A 72 -36.45 -9.67 23.53
CA GLY A 72 -35.44 -8.67 23.22
C GLY A 72 -34.91 -7.95 24.46
N GLY A 73 -34.47 -6.71 24.26
CA GLY A 73 -33.62 -6.01 25.21
C GLY A 73 -32.14 -6.32 24.98
N GLY A 74 -31.33 -5.28 24.90
CA GLY A 74 -29.89 -5.43 24.75
C GLY A 74 -29.19 -4.09 24.60
N HIS A 75 -27.88 -4.10 24.79
CA HIS A 75 -27.01 -3.00 24.42
C HIS A 75 -26.18 -3.45 23.22
N VAL A 76 -26.14 -2.63 22.18
CA VAL A 76 -25.27 -2.83 21.03
C VAL A 76 -24.13 -1.84 21.16
N GLU A 77 -22.95 -2.37 21.50
CA GLU A 77 -21.70 -1.62 21.54
C GLU A 77 -21.24 -1.36 20.10
N ASN A 78 -21.14 -0.09 19.73
CA ASN A 78 -20.76 0.33 18.38
C ASN A 78 -19.82 1.55 18.46
N GLN A 79 -18.77 1.38 19.26
CA GLN A 79 -17.72 2.37 19.41
C GLN A 79 -16.64 2.14 18.35
N LYS A 80 -16.17 3.24 17.74
CA LYS A 80 -15.16 3.20 16.69
C LYS A 80 -14.18 4.36 16.82
N VAL A 81 -12.94 4.11 16.41
CA VAL A 81 -11.91 5.14 16.22
C VAL A 81 -11.80 5.45 14.74
N VAL A 82 -11.99 6.71 14.41
CA VAL A 82 -11.74 7.27 13.08
C VAL A 82 -10.33 7.85 13.05
N VAL A 83 -9.49 7.28 12.21
CA VAL A 83 -8.11 7.72 11.96
C VAL A 83 -8.10 8.50 10.67
N THR A 84 -7.86 9.81 10.76
CA THR A 84 -7.72 10.68 9.59
C THR A 84 -6.24 10.93 9.34
N ILE A 85 -5.72 10.36 8.26
CA ILE A 85 -4.30 10.37 7.90
C ILE A 85 -4.10 11.38 6.78
N ARG A 86 -3.21 12.35 6.98
CA ARG A 86 -2.83 13.32 5.96
C ARG A 86 -1.88 12.67 4.95
N LYS A 87 -2.23 12.74 3.68
CA LYS A 87 -1.48 12.09 2.61
C LYS A 87 -0.21 12.91 2.28
N PRO A 88 1.01 12.35 2.43
CA PRO A 88 2.20 13.00 1.90
C PRO A 88 2.15 13.07 0.37
N SER A 89 2.81 14.06 -0.23
CA SER A 89 2.93 14.12 -1.69
C SER A 89 3.63 12.86 -2.21
N PHE A 90 2.96 12.14 -3.10
CA PHE A 90 3.46 10.92 -3.72
C PHE A 90 3.09 10.92 -5.21
N THR A 91 3.99 10.43 -6.04
CA THR A 91 3.76 10.24 -7.48
C THR A 91 3.99 8.77 -7.79
N PRO A 92 2.96 8.02 -8.22
CA PRO A 92 3.09 6.64 -8.64
C PRO A 92 4.17 6.47 -9.72
N ILE A 93 5.01 5.44 -9.57
CA ILE A 93 6.03 5.05 -10.53
C ILE A 93 5.70 3.63 -11.02
N GLN A 94 5.96 3.34 -12.29
CA GLN A 94 5.81 1.99 -12.81
C GLN A 94 7.09 1.19 -12.53
N THR A 95 6.97 0.01 -11.92
CA THR A 95 8.08 -0.90 -11.69
C THR A 95 8.56 -1.53 -13.01
N SER A 96 9.76 -2.14 -13.00
CA SER A 96 10.29 -2.86 -14.17
C SER A 96 9.36 -3.97 -14.68
N ASP A 97 8.54 -4.51 -13.77
CA ASP A 97 7.62 -5.61 -14.05
C ASP A 97 6.23 -5.09 -14.50
N GLY A 98 6.08 -3.77 -14.66
CA GLY A 98 4.87 -3.13 -15.17
C GLY A 98 3.83 -2.80 -14.11
N TYR A 99 4.08 -3.08 -12.83
CA TYR A 99 3.16 -2.73 -11.74
C TYR A 99 3.24 -1.25 -11.39
N LEU A 100 2.10 -0.63 -11.13
CA LEU A 100 2.07 0.76 -10.67
C LEU A 100 2.20 0.79 -9.15
N THR A 101 3.20 1.51 -8.64
CA THR A 101 3.34 1.68 -7.18
C THR A 101 2.24 2.59 -6.64
N ASP A 102 1.71 2.26 -5.49
CA ASP A 102 0.77 3.07 -4.73
C ASP A 102 1.35 3.45 -3.35
N LEU A 103 0.74 4.46 -2.75
CA LEU A 103 0.95 4.82 -1.35
C LEU A 103 -0.13 4.15 -0.51
N CYS A 104 0.29 3.35 0.46
CA CYS A 104 -0.59 2.72 1.43
C CYS A 104 -0.20 3.15 2.85
N PHE A 105 -1.06 2.86 3.81
CA PHE A 105 -0.81 3.10 5.23
C PHE A 105 -0.91 1.80 6.02
N SER A 106 0.03 1.61 6.93
CA SER A 106 -0.07 0.63 7.99
C SER A 106 -0.53 1.34 9.25
N VAL A 107 -1.60 0.86 9.87
CA VAL A 107 -2.09 1.41 11.14
C VAL A 107 -2.03 0.32 12.18
N ARG A 108 -1.43 0.63 13.34
CA ARG A 108 -1.40 -0.27 14.49
C ARG A 108 -1.94 0.43 15.72
N ALA A 109 -2.54 -0.37 16.60
CA ALA A 109 -3.03 0.09 17.89
C ALA A 109 -2.63 -0.89 19.00
N LYS A 110 -2.51 -0.37 20.21
CA LYS A 110 -2.35 -1.17 21.44
C LYS A 110 -3.05 -0.49 22.61
N GLY A 111 -3.29 -1.22 23.69
CA GLY A 111 -3.64 -0.59 24.96
C GLY A 111 -2.50 0.31 25.45
N HIS A 112 -2.81 1.41 26.13
CA HIS A 112 -1.80 2.37 26.59
C HIS A 112 -0.70 1.72 27.45
N TYR A 113 -1.09 0.75 28.28
CA TYR A 113 -0.18 0.00 29.17
C TYR A 113 0.39 -1.28 28.54
N GLU A 114 0.07 -1.57 27.28
CA GLU A 114 0.62 -2.71 26.56
C GLU A 114 1.96 -2.32 25.89
N GLU A 115 2.79 -3.32 25.61
CA GLU A 115 4.01 -3.15 24.80
C GLU A 115 3.71 -3.41 23.32
N TRP A 116 4.39 -2.69 22.43
CA TRP A 116 4.35 -2.99 20.99
C TRP A 116 4.99 -4.35 20.72
N GLN A 117 4.22 -5.32 20.22
CA GLN A 117 4.70 -6.68 19.94
C GLN A 117 5.04 -6.83 18.44
N PRO A 118 6.30 -7.14 18.05
CA PRO A 118 6.72 -7.10 16.64
C PRO A 118 6.18 -8.23 15.75
N SER A 119 5.74 -9.37 16.32
CA SER A 119 5.49 -10.61 15.54
C SER A 119 4.04 -11.08 15.51
N ALA A 120 3.16 -10.42 16.24
CA ALA A 120 1.74 -10.75 16.30
C ALA A 120 1.01 -9.50 16.78
N GLU A 121 0.92 -8.48 15.94
CA GLU A 121 0.08 -7.33 16.22
C GLU A 121 -1.36 -7.72 15.82
N PRO A 122 -2.22 -8.21 16.75
CA PRO A 122 -3.62 -8.54 16.43
C PRO A 122 -4.41 -7.33 15.93
N HIS A 123 -3.83 -6.13 16.01
CA HIS A 123 -4.45 -4.84 15.68
C HIS A 123 -3.67 -4.10 14.59
N LEU A 124 -2.85 -4.82 13.81
CA LEU A 124 -2.21 -4.28 12.63
C LEU A 124 -3.13 -4.41 11.42
N ILE A 125 -3.46 -3.28 10.83
CA ILE A 125 -4.12 -3.23 9.54
C ILE A 125 -3.10 -2.73 8.53
N TYR A 126 -2.68 -3.65 7.68
CA TYR A 126 -1.56 -3.50 6.78
C TYR A 126 -2.04 -3.07 5.39
N ALA A 127 -1.32 -2.12 4.79
CA ALA A 127 -1.53 -1.63 3.42
C ALA A 127 -2.96 -1.12 3.12
N VAL A 128 -3.48 -0.19 3.93
CA VAL A 128 -4.69 0.59 3.61
C VAL A 128 -4.37 1.56 2.48
N ASN A 129 -5.04 1.44 1.34
CA ASN A 129 -4.81 2.34 0.19
C ASN A 129 -5.04 3.81 0.55
N ALA A 130 -4.11 4.67 0.14
CA ALA A 130 -4.29 6.10 0.28
C ALA A 130 -5.45 6.58 -0.58
N SER A 131 -6.26 7.48 -0.03
CA SER A 131 -7.31 8.16 -0.79
C SER A 131 -6.72 9.07 -1.86
N ALA A 132 -7.45 9.28 -2.96
CA ALA A 132 -7.13 10.33 -3.93
C ALA A 132 -7.22 11.73 -3.31
N ALA A 133 -8.00 11.90 -2.24
CA ALA A 133 -8.13 13.15 -1.48
C ALA A 133 -6.85 13.50 -0.69
N GLU A 134 -6.83 14.69 -0.07
CA GLU A 134 -5.74 15.11 0.82
C GLU A 134 -5.61 14.21 2.06
N ASN A 135 -6.73 13.64 2.52
CA ASN A 135 -6.77 12.78 3.69
C ASN A 135 -7.32 11.40 3.35
N THR A 136 -6.78 10.38 4.01
CA THR A 136 -7.32 9.02 4.06
C THR A 136 -8.02 8.85 5.39
N VAL A 137 -9.27 8.40 5.36
CA VAL A 137 -10.05 8.13 6.58
C VAL A 137 -10.18 6.62 6.73
N ALA A 138 -9.66 6.09 7.82
CA ALA A 138 -9.83 4.70 8.21
C ALA A 138 -10.66 4.63 9.48
N THR A 139 -11.58 3.66 9.56
CA THR A 139 -12.48 3.49 10.71
C THR A 139 -12.27 2.10 11.29
N TYR A 140 -12.06 2.05 12.60
CA TYR A 140 -11.76 0.82 13.32
C TYR A 140 -12.71 0.66 14.50
N TYR A 141 -13.42 -0.46 14.53
CA TYR A 141 -14.28 -0.78 15.67
C TYR A 141 -13.40 -1.14 16.87
N LEU A 142 -13.73 -0.58 18.03
CA LEU A 142 -13.05 -0.85 19.30
C LEU A 142 -13.45 -2.21 19.90
N GLN A 143 -14.49 -2.84 19.35
CA GLN A 143 -15.01 -4.13 19.74
C GLN A 143 -15.50 -4.94 18.52
N GLY A 144 -15.38 -6.26 18.61
CA GLY A 144 -15.83 -7.20 17.58
C GLY A 144 -14.83 -7.42 16.43
N GLU A 145 -15.14 -8.38 15.55
CA GLU A 145 -14.37 -8.63 14.33
C GLU A 145 -15.06 -7.95 13.13
N PRO A 146 -14.33 -7.24 12.24
CA PRO A 146 -12.86 -7.12 12.12
C PRO A 146 -12.29 -5.84 12.78
N GLY A 147 -12.50 -5.62 14.09
CA GLY A 147 -11.99 -4.49 14.86
C GLY A 147 -10.58 -4.71 15.44
N TRP A 148 -10.08 -3.71 16.18
CA TRP A 148 -8.81 -3.77 16.91
C TRP A 148 -8.92 -4.54 18.24
N GLY A 149 -9.71 -5.61 18.30
CA GLY A 149 -9.90 -6.38 19.54
C GLY A 149 -10.92 -5.76 20.50
N SER A 150 -10.77 -6.02 21.79
CA SER A 150 -11.74 -5.66 22.84
C SER A 150 -11.12 -4.66 23.82
N PHE A 151 -11.01 -3.40 23.42
CA PHE A 151 -10.55 -2.36 24.34
C PHE A 151 -11.62 -2.08 25.40
N HIS A 152 -11.20 -1.95 26.66
CA HIS A 152 -12.12 -1.70 27.76
C HIS A 152 -12.66 -0.26 27.73
N ASN A 153 -13.95 -0.11 28.06
CA ASN A 153 -14.59 1.20 28.24
C ASN A 153 -13.85 2.02 29.32
N GLY A 154 -13.49 3.26 29.01
CA GLY A 154 -12.64 4.10 29.86
C GLY A 154 -11.13 3.80 29.77
N GLY A 155 -10.73 2.84 28.94
CA GLY A 155 -9.33 2.56 28.64
C GLY A 155 -8.73 3.58 27.66
N GLU A 156 -7.41 3.55 27.55
CA GLU A 156 -6.66 4.39 26.61
C GLU A 156 -6.03 3.50 25.53
N VAL A 157 -6.11 3.95 24.28
CA VAL A 157 -5.59 3.27 23.11
C VAL A 157 -4.53 4.15 22.46
N ASP A 158 -3.33 3.59 22.29
CA ASP A 158 -2.23 4.21 21.59
C ASP A 158 -2.26 3.77 20.12
N VAL A 159 -2.19 4.73 19.20
CA VAL A 159 -2.23 4.49 17.75
C VAL A 159 -0.99 5.05 17.08
N GLU A 160 -0.44 4.30 16.12
CA GLU A 160 0.64 4.73 15.24
C GLU A 160 0.31 4.40 13.78
N VAL A 161 0.85 5.21 12.88
CA VAL A 161 0.64 5.13 11.44
C VAL A 161 1.99 5.15 10.73
N LYS A 162 2.16 4.29 9.74
CA LYS A 162 3.34 4.22 8.88
C LYS A 162 2.92 4.31 7.42
N ALA A 163 3.64 5.09 6.62
CA ALA A 163 3.43 5.14 5.18
C ALA A 163 4.23 4.03 4.50
N LEU A 164 3.60 3.35 3.55
CA LEU A 164 4.19 2.27 2.75
C LEU A 164 4.12 2.66 1.28
N ILE A 165 5.19 2.41 0.54
CA ILE A 165 5.18 2.46 -0.92
C ILE A 165 5.35 1.03 -1.42
N GLY A 166 4.48 0.61 -2.32
CA GLY A 166 4.46 -0.75 -2.80
C GLY A 166 3.45 -0.92 -3.92
N TYR A 167 3.07 -2.14 -4.23
CA TYR A 167 2.00 -2.40 -5.19
C TYR A 167 1.23 -3.65 -4.82
N HIS A 168 -0.05 -3.65 -5.18
CA HIS A 168 -0.88 -4.83 -5.08
C HIS A 168 -0.74 -5.68 -6.35
N TYR A 169 -0.66 -6.98 -6.17
CA TYR A 169 -0.75 -7.94 -7.26
C TYR A 169 -1.66 -9.09 -6.85
N THR A 170 -2.30 -9.69 -7.84
CA THR A 170 -3.20 -10.82 -7.62
C THR A 170 -2.46 -12.11 -7.92
N THR A 171 -2.39 -13.02 -6.96
CA THR A 171 -1.99 -14.41 -7.20
C THR A 171 -3.22 -15.26 -7.44
N GLU A 172 -3.15 -16.15 -8.43
CA GLU A 172 -4.15 -17.19 -8.64
C GLU A 172 -3.68 -18.46 -7.92
N ASP A 173 -4.37 -18.83 -6.86
CA ASP A 173 -4.14 -20.07 -6.12
C ASP A 173 -5.32 -21.02 -6.34
N TYR A 174 -5.07 -22.33 -6.47
CA TYR A 174 -6.14 -23.30 -6.64
C TYR A 174 -6.63 -23.85 -5.28
N SER A 175 -7.88 -23.55 -4.91
CA SER A 175 -8.47 -24.09 -3.69
C SER A 175 -8.80 -25.56 -3.84
N ARG A 176 -8.11 -26.41 -3.08
CA ARG A 176 -8.42 -27.86 -3.03
C ARG A 176 -9.80 -28.16 -2.44
N VAL A 177 -10.31 -27.29 -1.56
CA VAL A 177 -11.61 -27.49 -0.91
C VAL A 177 -12.74 -27.14 -1.88
N LEU A 178 -12.64 -25.98 -2.54
CA LEU A 178 -13.69 -25.46 -3.42
C LEU A 178 -13.55 -25.91 -4.88
N HIS A 179 -12.43 -26.56 -5.25
CA HIS A 179 -12.11 -27.00 -6.61
C HIS A 179 -12.21 -25.88 -7.66
N GLN A 180 -11.88 -24.64 -7.28
CA GLN A 180 -11.92 -23.45 -8.13
C GLN A 180 -10.73 -22.52 -7.82
N PRO A 181 -10.30 -21.67 -8.77
CA PRO A 181 -9.28 -20.67 -8.51
C PRO A 181 -9.77 -19.66 -7.46
N ILE A 182 -8.92 -19.37 -6.48
CA ILE A 182 -9.05 -18.28 -5.52
C ILE A 182 -8.01 -17.24 -5.90
N TYR A 183 -8.46 -16.01 -6.03
CA TYR A 183 -7.58 -14.87 -6.25
C TYR A 183 -7.26 -14.22 -4.91
N THR A 184 -5.98 -14.21 -4.54
CA THR A 184 -5.51 -13.54 -3.33
C THR A 184 -4.80 -12.27 -3.74
N VAL A 185 -5.20 -11.14 -3.16
CA VAL A 185 -4.47 -9.87 -3.33
C VAL A 185 -3.31 -9.88 -2.34
N GLN A 186 -2.10 -9.77 -2.87
CA GLN A 186 -0.88 -9.61 -2.08
C GLN A 186 -0.34 -8.19 -2.25
N TYR A 187 0.38 -7.71 -1.24
CA TYR A 187 1.07 -6.41 -1.28
C TYR A 187 2.57 -6.65 -1.24
N VAL A 188 3.30 -6.04 -2.17
CA VAL A 188 4.77 -6.01 -2.17
C VAL A 188 5.22 -4.66 -1.67
N GLU A 189 5.87 -4.65 -0.50
CA GLU A 189 6.49 -3.45 0.06
C GLU A 189 7.81 -3.17 -0.64
N LEU A 190 8.00 -1.91 -1.05
CA LEU A 190 9.23 -1.44 -1.70
C LEU A 190 9.98 -0.41 -0.85
N ALA A 191 9.24 0.41 -0.09
CA ALA A 191 9.79 1.34 0.87
C ALA A 191 8.77 1.61 1.99
N GLU A 192 9.26 1.97 3.17
CA GLU A 192 8.44 2.32 4.33
C GLU A 192 8.97 3.56 5.05
N SER A 193 8.09 4.31 5.69
CA SER A 193 8.47 5.38 6.59
C SER A 193 8.83 4.82 7.97
N ASP A 194 9.37 5.65 8.85
CA ASP A 194 9.32 5.35 10.27
C ASP A 194 7.86 5.44 10.77
N TRP A 195 7.55 4.83 11.90
CA TRP A 195 6.26 5.01 12.56
C TRP A 195 6.06 6.49 12.96
N SER A 196 4.84 6.97 12.85
CA SER A 196 4.46 8.28 13.36
C SER A 196 4.58 8.35 14.88
N SER A 197 4.52 9.56 15.44
CA SER A 197 4.41 9.73 16.89
C SER A 197 3.12 9.09 17.39
N THR A 198 3.19 8.38 18.52
CA THR A 198 2.02 7.80 19.17
C THR A 198 0.99 8.88 19.50
N GLN A 199 -0.28 8.64 19.16
CA GLN A 199 -1.41 9.40 19.68
C GLN A 199 -2.26 8.50 20.55
N THR A 200 -2.63 9.00 21.72
CA THR A 200 -3.47 8.28 22.68
C THR A 200 -4.89 8.82 22.60
N VAL A 201 -5.86 7.90 22.60
CA VAL A 201 -7.27 8.24 22.66
C VAL A 201 -7.95 7.48 23.79
N THR A 202 -8.79 8.17 24.56
CA THR A 202 -9.57 7.55 25.64
C THR A 202 -10.88 7.02 25.08
N VAL A 203 -11.13 5.72 25.26
CA VAL A 203 -12.43 5.11 24.98
C VAL A 203 -13.43 5.69 25.97
N PRO A 204 -14.54 6.32 25.52
CA PRO A 204 -15.55 6.81 26.42
C PRO A 204 -15.94 5.72 27.41
N ARG A 205 -15.83 6.02 28.70
CA ARG A 205 -16.50 5.17 29.68
C ARG A 205 -17.96 5.27 29.34
N GLU A 206 -18.60 4.13 29.12
CA GLU A 206 -20.05 4.04 29.02
C GLU A 206 -20.58 4.84 30.21
N LEU A 207 -21.15 6.02 29.94
CA LEU A 207 -21.91 6.72 30.96
C LEU A 207 -22.94 5.67 31.34
N ALA A 208 -22.92 5.21 32.59
CA ALA A 208 -23.95 4.35 33.11
C ALA A 208 -25.24 5.12 32.88
N ASN A 209 -25.86 4.90 31.73
CA ASN A 209 -27.03 5.61 31.32
C ASN A 209 -28.02 5.06 32.32
N PRO A 210 -28.43 5.86 33.33
CA PRO A 210 -29.20 5.32 34.42
C PRO A 210 -30.37 4.64 33.76
N LEU A 211 -30.48 3.31 33.96
CA LEU A 211 -31.60 2.53 33.47
C LEU A 211 -32.84 3.39 33.68
N PRO A 212 -33.59 3.75 32.61
CA PRO A 212 -34.62 4.77 32.70
C PRO A 212 -35.49 4.40 33.90
N PRO A 213 -35.63 5.28 34.90
CA PRO A 213 -36.02 4.82 36.23
C PRO A 213 -37.43 4.24 36.31
N TRP A 214 -38.23 4.24 35.23
CA TRP A 214 -39.61 3.76 35.25
C TRP A 214 -40.07 3.13 33.92
N TRP A 215 -40.30 1.82 33.95
CA TRP A 215 -41.43 1.18 33.27
C TRP A 215 -42.73 1.69 33.93
N ILE A 216 -43.05 2.98 33.74
CA ILE A 216 -44.39 3.54 33.96
C ILE A 216 -44.63 4.59 32.87
N GLY A 217 -45.24 4.16 31.76
CA GLY A 217 -46.06 5.03 30.89
C GLY A 217 -45.35 5.83 29.78
N PRO A 218 -46.01 6.04 28.62
CA PRO A 218 -45.41 6.71 27.46
C PRO A 218 -45.44 8.23 27.62
N THR A 219 -44.30 8.90 27.45
CA THR A 219 -44.23 10.36 27.21
C THR A 219 -43.08 10.64 26.23
N PRO A 220 -43.19 11.62 25.31
CA PRO A 220 -42.51 11.56 24.02
C PRO A 220 -41.04 11.96 24.08
N GLN A 221 -40.31 11.30 23.18
CA GLN A 221 -38.92 11.45 22.80
C GLN A 221 -38.55 12.91 22.48
N SER A 222 -37.60 13.45 23.24
CA SER A 222 -36.74 14.53 22.77
C SER A 222 -35.34 13.97 22.62
N SER A 223 -34.80 14.06 21.40
CA SER A 223 -33.46 13.62 21.05
C SER A 223 -32.44 14.49 21.79
N PRO A 224 -31.50 13.94 22.56
CA PRO A 224 -30.39 14.73 23.07
C PRO A 224 -29.42 15.02 21.92
N ASP A 225 -29.01 16.29 21.84
CA ASP A 225 -27.98 16.80 20.94
C ASP A 225 -26.61 16.37 21.50
N ILE A 226 -25.98 15.37 20.88
CA ILE A 226 -24.67 14.86 21.30
C ILE A 226 -23.61 15.88 20.85
N THR A 227 -23.05 16.59 21.82
CA THR A 227 -21.92 17.50 21.60
C THR A 227 -20.64 16.67 21.57
N THR A 228 -20.14 16.40 20.37
CA THR A 228 -18.85 15.74 20.11
C THR A 228 -17.71 16.60 20.69
N PRO A 229 -16.87 16.08 21.61
CA PRO A 229 -15.66 16.79 22.03
C PRO A 229 -14.63 16.75 20.89
N GLU A 230 -14.33 17.90 20.30
CA GLU A 230 -13.23 18.07 19.36
C GLU A 230 -11.90 18.08 20.13
N VAL A 231 -11.17 16.97 20.08
CA VAL A 231 -9.82 16.89 20.65
C VAL A 231 -8.83 17.46 19.64
N THR A 232 -8.50 18.74 19.76
CA THR A 232 -7.48 19.40 18.93
C THR A 232 -6.08 19.06 19.46
N VAL A 233 -5.43 18.02 18.90
CA VAL A 233 -3.99 17.80 19.08
C VAL A 233 -3.20 18.67 18.07
N THR A 234 -2.23 19.43 18.56
CA THR A 234 -1.35 20.27 17.72
C THR A 234 -0.14 19.44 17.27
N PRO A 235 -0.02 19.05 15.99
CA PRO A 235 1.15 18.32 15.51
C PRO A 235 2.38 19.23 15.47
N THR A 236 3.53 18.71 15.92
CA THR A 236 4.84 19.36 15.77
C THR A 236 5.39 19.01 14.38
N ALA A 237 5.31 19.95 13.45
CA ALA A 237 5.75 19.75 12.07
C ALA A 237 7.28 19.59 11.98
N THR A 238 7.73 18.47 11.40
CA THR A 238 9.11 18.26 10.99
C THR A 238 9.23 18.58 9.50
N ALA A 239 10.19 19.44 9.13
CA ALA A 239 10.32 19.98 7.78
C ALA A 239 10.58 18.89 6.72
N ILE A 240 9.77 18.88 5.65
CA ILE A 240 9.91 17.97 4.50
C ILE A 240 10.59 18.72 3.34
N GLN A 241 11.67 18.14 2.81
CA GLN A 241 12.30 18.57 1.57
C GLN A 241 11.49 18.08 0.36
N SER A 242 10.94 19.02 -0.40
CA SER A 242 10.27 18.75 -1.68
C SER A 242 11.27 18.84 -2.83
N GLY A 243 11.74 17.70 -3.33
CA GLY A 243 12.51 17.59 -4.57
C GLY A 243 11.65 16.97 -5.67
N LEU A 244 10.88 17.79 -6.39
CA LEU A 244 10.05 17.34 -7.51
C LEU A 244 10.94 17.18 -8.76
N ASN A 245 11.38 15.96 -9.06
CA ASN A 245 12.04 15.64 -10.34
C ASN A 245 11.02 14.96 -11.27
N LEU A 246 10.41 15.75 -12.14
CA LEU A 246 9.65 15.25 -13.29
C LEU A 246 10.64 14.70 -14.32
N ALA A 247 10.97 13.41 -14.21
CA ALA A 247 11.77 12.71 -15.21
C ALA A 247 10.87 12.27 -16.37
N PHE A 248 10.99 12.97 -17.51
CA PHE A 248 10.73 12.34 -18.80
C PHE A 248 11.63 11.10 -18.94
N PRO A 249 11.26 10.06 -19.69
CA PRO A 249 12.17 8.96 -20.01
C PRO A 249 13.30 9.51 -20.89
N THR A 250 14.28 10.14 -20.26
CA THR A 250 15.53 10.50 -20.90
C THR A 250 16.20 9.18 -21.23
N LEU A 251 16.33 8.86 -22.53
CA LEU A 251 17.31 7.85 -22.95
C LEU A 251 18.59 8.15 -22.19
N ASP A 252 19.05 7.18 -21.41
CA ASP A 252 20.26 7.32 -20.64
C ASP A 252 21.38 7.72 -21.61
N TRP A 253 22.18 8.73 -21.28
CA TRP A 253 23.29 9.14 -22.13
C TRP A 253 24.22 7.98 -22.45
N ILE A 254 24.26 6.98 -21.55
CA ILE A 254 24.94 5.70 -21.75
C ILE A 254 24.35 4.90 -22.92
N GLU A 255 23.03 4.78 -23.02
CA GLU A 255 22.37 4.11 -24.15
C GLU A 255 22.64 4.84 -25.47
N LEU A 256 22.55 6.17 -25.46
CA LEU A 256 22.82 6.99 -26.64
C LEU A 256 24.28 6.85 -27.11
N PHE A 257 25.22 6.76 -26.17
CA PHE A 257 26.64 6.52 -26.44
C PHE A 257 26.88 5.10 -26.96
N ALA A 258 26.21 4.09 -26.41
CA ALA A 258 26.28 2.71 -26.87
C ALA A 258 25.80 2.59 -28.34
N PHE A 259 24.68 3.22 -28.70
CA PHE A 259 24.19 3.25 -30.08
C PHE A 259 25.19 3.95 -31.02
N ALA A 260 25.80 5.05 -30.59
CA ALA A 260 26.82 5.74 -31.38
C ALA A 260 28.06 4.88 -31.65
N ILE A 261 28.53 4.12 -30.64
CA ILE A 261 29.65 3.17 -30.81
C ILE A 261 29.29 2.06 -31.78
N VAL A 262 28.10 1.45 -31.64
CA VAL A 262 27.66 0.37 -32.55
C VAL A 262 27.57 0.88 -33.99
N ALA A 263 27.03 2.08 -34.21
CA ALA A 263 26.96 2.70 -35.53
C ALA A 263 28.37 2.97 -36.12
N LEU A 264 29.31 3.44 -35.30
CA LEU A 264 30.70 3.67 -35.72
C LEU A 264 31.40 2.36 -36.12
N VAL A 265 31.23 1.30 -35.32
CA VAL A 265 31.79 -0.04 -35.61
C VAL A 265 31.22 -0.59 -36.91
N PHE A 266 29.92 -0.43 -37.14
CA PHE A 266 29.27 -0.86 -38.37
C PHE A 266 29.80 -0.10 -39.60
N ALA A 267 29.96 1.22 -39.48
CA ALA A 267 30.54 2.05 -40.55
C ALA A 267 31.98 1.63 -40.88
N LEU A 268 32.81 1.36 -39.88
CA LEU A 268 34.18 0.86 -40.08
C LEU A 268 34.19 -0.51 -40.77
N LEU A 269 33.29 -1.42 -40.39
CA LEU A 269 33.15 -2.73 -41.04
C LEU A 269 32.80 -2.60 -42.52
N VAL A 270 31.86 -1.72 -42.87
CA VAL A 270 31.48 -1.43 -44.27
C VAL A 270 32.69 -0.93 -45.07
N VAL A 271 33.49 -0.01 -44.50
CA VAL A 271 34.71 0.52 -45.14
C VAL A 271 35.73 -0.60 -45.37
N VAL A 272 35.98 -1.44 -44.37
CA VAL A 272 36.92 -2.57 -44.49
C VAL A 272 36.48 -3.55 -45.57
N ILE A 273 35.20 -3.93 -45.61
CA ILE A 273 34.64 -4.82 -46.65
C ILE A 273 34.80 -4.19 -48.04
N PHE A 274 34.54 -2.88 -48.17
CA PHE A 274 34.71 -2.17 -49.43
C PHE A 274 36.17 -2.21 -49.93
N PHE A 275 37.15 -1.95 -49.04
CA PHE A 275 38.57 -2.04 -49.39
C PHE A 275 39.00 -3.46 -49.74
N MET A 276 38.51 -4.47 -49.02
CA MET A 276 38.79 -5.88 -49.34
C MET A 276 38.23 -6.26 -50.72
N ARG A 277 36.98 -5.88 -51.03
CA ARG A 277 36.37 -6.11 -52.35
C ARG A 277 37.15 -5.42 -53.46
N ARG A 278 37.59 -4.17 -53.25
CA ARG A 278 38.41 -3.45 -54.23
C ARG A 278 39.73 -4.17 -54.49
N ARG A 279 40.40 -4.65 -53.44
CA ARG A 279 41.67 -5.36 -53.56
C ARG A 279 41.53 -6.69 -54.30
N ILE A 280 40.47 -7.45 -54.03
CA ILE A 280 40.19 -8.71 -54.73
C ILE A 280 40.02 -8.47 -56.23
N ARG A 281 39.22 -7.48 -56.65
CA ARG A 281 39.07 -7.13 -58.07
C ARG A 281 40.39 -6.75 -58.74
N VAL A 282 41.25 -6.00 -58.04
CA VAL A 282 42.58 -5.64 -58.57
C VAL A 282 43.47 -6.87 -58.74
N LEU A 283 43.35 -7.88 -57.87
CA LEU A 283 44.09 -9.13 -58.01
C LEU A 283 43.54 -10.00 -59.15
N GLU A 284 42.22 -10.06 -59.32
CA GLU A 284 41.56 -10.76 -60.44
C GLU A 284 41.93 -10.14 -61.79
N LEU A 285 41.95 -8.80 -61.88
CA LEU A 285 42.39 -8.09 -63.09
C LEU A 285 43.87 -8.35 -63.42
N LYS A 286 44.71 -8.55 -62.40
CA LYS A 286 46.12 -8.93 -62.61
C LYS A 286 46.28 -10.38 -63.06
N GLN A 287 45.38 -11.29 -62.69
CA GLN A 287 45.42 -12.69 -63.13
C GLN A 287 44.86 -12.90 -64.54
N ASN A 288 43.87 -12.11 -64.95
CA ASN A 288 43.24 -12.24 -66.27
C ASN A 288 43.89 -11.36 -67.37
N GLY A 289 44.95 -10.62 -67.04
CA GLY A 289 45.64 -9.67 -67.93
C GLY A 289 46.88 -10.23 -68.64
N THR A 290 46.98 -11.55 -68.79
CA THR A 290 47.95 -12.26 -69.66
C THR A 290 47.18 -12.99 -70.75
#